data_AF-Q0IAS0-F1
#
_entry.id   AF-Q0IAS0-F1
#
_cell.length_a   1.000
_cell.length_b   1.000
_cell.length_c   1.000
_cell.angle_alpha   90.00
_cell.angle_beta   90.00
_cell.angle_gamma   90.00
#
_symmetry.space_group_name_H-M   'P 1'
#
loop_
_entity.id
_entity.type
_entity.pdbx_description
1 polymer ?
#
loop_
_entity_poly.entity_id
_entity_poly.type
_entity_poly.pdbx_seq_one_letter_code
_entity_poly.pdbx_strand_id
1 'polypeptide(L)' 'MDQAEINNWKTIAEKMEASGDTESWFYLRARAIADGKQDPMPTVSELMPKSA' A
#
# COMPACT_ATOMS: atom_id res chain seq x y z
N MET A 1 6.71 -10.89 0.45
CA MET A 1 6.84 -10.03 -0.73
C MET A 1 8.27 -10.12 -1.22
N ASP A 2 8.49 -10.37 -2.50
CA ASP A 2 9.85 -10.45 -3.05
C ASP A 2 10.40 -9.06 -3.42
N GLN A 3 11.68 -9.00 -3.80
CA GLN A 3 12.33 -7.74 -4.15
C GLN A 3 11.72 -7.07 -5.41
N ALA A 4 11.21 -7.86 -6.35
CA ALA A 4 10.59 -7.34 -7.58
C ALA A 4 9.26 -6.66 -7.26
N GLU A 5 8.44 -7.29 -6.42
CA GLU A 5 7.20 -6.72 -5.91
C GLU A 5 7.46 -5.42 -5.14
N ILE A 6 8.45 -5.37 -4.24
CA ILE A 6 8.83 -4.16 -3.50
C ILE A 6 9.24 -3.03 -4.47
N ASN A 7 10.05 -3.35 -5.48
CA ASN A 7 10.47 -2.37 -6.48
C ASN A 7 9.29 -1.82 -7.29
N ASN A 8 8.31 -2.67 -7.63
CA ASN A 8 7.10 -2.23 -8.32
C ASN A 8 6.29 -1.25 -7.45
N TRP A 9 6.10 -1.55 -6.16
CA TRP A 9 5.43 -0.64 -5.24
C TRP A 9 6.15 0.68 -5.08
N LYS A 10 7.50 0.66 -5.04
CA LYS A 10 8.31 1.87 -5.04
C LYS A 10 8.07 2.72 -6.29
N THR A 11 8.08 2.12 -7.49
CA THR A 11 7.79 2.84 -8.74
C THR A 11 6.38 3.43 -8.77
N ILE A 12 5.39 2.75 -8.20
CA ILE A 12 4.02 3.28 -8.08
C ILE A 12 4.00 4.49 -7.15
N ALA A 13 4.59 4.39 -5.96
CA ALA A 13 4.66 5.48 -4.99
C ALA A 13 5.35 6.71 -5.59
N GLU A 14 6.51 6.54 -6.24
CA GLU A 14 7.26 7.64 -6.88
C GLU A 14 6.45 8.33 -8.00
N LYS A 15 5.66 7.57 -8.77
CA LYS A 15 4.76 8.17 -9.78
C LYS A 15 3.64 8.99 -9.16
N MET A 16 3.08 8.53 -8.05
CA MET A 16 2.03 9.25 -7.31
C MET A 16 2.59 10.50 -6.61
N GLU A 17 3.81 10.43 -6.07
CA GLU A 17 4.54 11.59 -5.55
C GLU A 17 4.76 12.64 -6.64
N ALA A 18 5.17 12.22 -7.84
CA ALA A 18 5.37 13.10 -8.97
C ALA A 18 4.07 13.75 -9.48
N SER A 19 2.93 13.08 -9.34
CA SER A 19 1.61 13.65 -9.68
C SER A 19 0.97 14.46 -8.55
N GLY A 20 1.56 14.46 -7.35
CA GLY A 20 1.00 15.09 -6.16
C GLY A 20 -0.16 14.32 -5.50
N ASP A 21 -0.38 13.06 -5.86
CA ASP A 21 -1.43 12.22 -5.28
C ASP A 21 -0.93 11.49 -4.01
N THR A 22 -0.49 12.28 -3.02
CA THR A 22 0.18 11.77 -1.81
C THR A 22 -0.75 11.60 -0.62
N GLU A 23 -2.05 11.82 -0.80
CA GLU A 23 -3.07 11.68 0.25
C GLU A 23 -4.01 10.50 0.00
N SER A 24 -3.98 9.93 -1.21
CA SER A 24 -4.76 8.75 -1.56
C SER A 24 -4.32 7.52 -0.76
N TRP A 25 -5.30 6.72 -0.33
CA TRP A 25 -5.05 5.43 0.32
C TRP A 25 -4.17 4.50 -0.52
N PHE A 26 -4.22 4.61 -1.86
CA PHE A 26 -3.35 3.85 -2.75
C PHE A 26 -1.88 4.26 -2.61
N TYR A 27 -1.60 5.55 -2.47
CA TYR A 27 -0.25 6.04 -2.23
C TYR A 27 0.26 5.62 -0.86
N LEU A 28 -0.54 5.81 0.18
CA LEU A 28 -0.17 5.43 1.56
C LEU A 28 0.19 3.93 1.63
N ARG A 29 -0.61 3.10 0.95
CA ARG A 29 -0.32 1.68 0.78
C ARG A 29 0.99 1.43 0.03
N ALA A 30 1.16 2.04 -1.14
CA ALA A 30 2.34 1.84 -1.97
C ALA A 30 3.63 2.26 -1.25
N ARG A 31 3.61 3.40 -0.57
CA ARG A 31 4.73 3.93 0.21
C ARG A 31 5.07 3.03 1.39
N ALA A 32 4.08 2.53 2.12
CA ALA A 32 4.30 1.61 3.24
C ALA A 32 4.96 0.31 2.78
N ILE A 33 4.45 -0.29 1.70
CA ILE A 33 5.01 -1.53 1.14
C ILE A 33 6.43 -1.30 0.59
N ALA A 34 6.66 -0.18 -0.10
CA ALA A 34 7.99 0.20 -0.60
C ALA A 34 9.02 0.41 0.53
N ASP A 35 8.59 0.86 1.70
CA ASP A 35 9.40 0.98 2.92
C ASP A 35 9.64 -0.37 3.63
N GLY A 36 9.08 -1.46 3.13
CA GLY A 36 9.12 -2.77 3.79
C GLY A 36 8.22 -2.86 5.02
N LYS A 37 7.28 -1.93 5.18
CA LYS A 37 6.28 -1.95 6.26
C LYS A 37 5.10 -2.83 5.86
N GLN A 38 4.28 -3.18 6.86
CA GLN A 38 3.02 -3.89 6.61
C GLN A 38 2.07 -3.02 5.77
N ASP A 39 1.29 -3.67 4.92
CA ASP A 39 0.18 -3.04 4.21
C ASP A 39 -0.78 -2.39 5.22
N PRO A 40 -1.03 -1.07 5.14
CA PRO A 40 -1.90 -0.36 6.06
C PRO A 40 -3.39 -0.62 5.81
N MET A 41 -3.74 -1.30 4.70
CA MET A 41 -5.12 -1.61 4.38
C MET A 41 -5.61 -2.80 5.20
N PRO A 42 -6.83 -2.73 5.77
CA PRO A 42 -7.44 -3.86 6.44
C PRO A 42 -7.69 -4.98 5.43
N THR A 43 -7.45 -6.20 5.88
CA THR A 43 -7.82 -7.41 5.15
C THR A 43 -9.34 -7.54 5.09
N VAL A 44 -9.85 -8.26 4.09
CA VAL A 44 -11.29 -8.51 3.95
C VAL A 44 -11.88 -9.14 5.23
N SER A 45 -11.11 -10.00 5.89
CA SER A 45 -11.49 -10.63 7.16
C SER A 45 -11.66 -9.64 8.32
N GLU A 46 -10.89 -8.55 8.33
CA GLU A 46 -11.01 -7.48 9.34
C GLU A 46 -12.19 -6.54 9.05
N LEU A 47 -12.61 -6.45 7.78
CA LEU A 47 -13.78 -5.66 7.37
C LEU A 47 -15.11 -6.40 7.57
N MET A 48 -15.07 -7.73 7.67
CA MET A 48 -16.25 -8.55 7.88
C MET A 48 -16.57 -8.61 9.40
N PRO A 49 -17.81 -8.32 9.82
CA PRO A 49 -18.21 -8.59 11.19
C PRO A 49 -18.06 -10.09 11.46
N LYS A 50 -17.44 -10.46 12.59
CA LYS A 50 -17.43 -11.86 13.04
C LYS A 50 -18.90 -12.28 13.23
N SER A 51 -19.36 -13.25 12.47
CA SER A 51 -20.64 -13.90 12.72
C SER A 51 -20.65 -14.36 14.18
N ALA A 52 -21.59 -13.79 14.95
CA ALA A 52 -21.79 -14.08 16.37
C ALA A 52 -22.27 -15.52 16.59
#